data_AF-A0AAW2K8W5-F1
#
_entry.id   AF-A0AAW2K8W5-F1
#
_cell.length_a   1.000
_cell.length_b   1.000
_cell.length_c   1.000
_cell.angle_alpha   90.00
_cell.angle_beta   90.00
_cell.angle_gamma   90.00
#
_symmetry.space_group_name_H-M   'P 1'
#
loop_
_entity.id
_entity.type
_entity.pdbx_description
1 polymer ?
#
loop_
_entity_poly.entity_id
_entity_poly.type
_entity_poly.pdbx_seq_one_letter_code
_entity_poly.pdbx_strand_id
1 'polypeptide(L)'
;MSNNDSDKWLEAKKSEMNSMGSNQVWTLVDPPKGVKPIGCKRVYKCKPGADGEVTAFEARLIAKRYTQRPGVDFEETFSLVAMAKSIRILLAIAAYV
;
A
#
# COMPACT_ATOMS: atom_id res chain seq x y z
N MET A 1 26.06 4.70 9.43
CA MET A 1 24.60 4.74 9.67
C MET A 1 24.42 5.25 11.08
N SER A 2 24.28 6.57 11.25
CA SER A 2 24.26 7.19 12.58
C SER A 2 22.95 6.85 13.30
N ASN A 3 23.01 6.86 14.62
CA ASN A 3 22.04 6.33 15.58
C ASN A 3 20.67 7.08 15.62
N ASN A 4 20.28 7.82 14.57
CA ASN A 4 19.19 8.80 14.62
C ASN A 4 18.07 8.62 13.56
N ASP A 5 18.14 7.57 12.74
CA ASP A 5 17.06 7.27 11.78
C ASP A 5 15.96 6.39 12.39
N SER A 6 16.14 5.85 13.61
CA SER A 6 15.13 5.04 14.29
C SER A 6 13.82 5.78 14.48
N ASP A 7 13.90 7.06 14.83
CA ASP A 7 12.75 7.91 15.14
C ASP A 7 11.97 8.23 13.87
N LYS A 8 12.68 8.49 12.77
CA LYS A 8 12.08 8.70 11.44
C LYS A 8 11.34 7.45 10.96
N TRP A 9 11.92 6.26 11.18
CA TRP A 9 11.23 5.00 10.88
C TRP A 9 10.04 4.73 11.79
N LEU A 10 10.09 5.14 13.06
CA LEU A 10 8.96 5.02 13.98
C LEU A 10 7.81 5.96 13.57
N GLU A 11 8.15 7.20 13.20
CA GLU A 11 7.20 8.18 12.68
C GLU A 11 6.54 7.68 11.40
N ALA A 12 7.31 7.16 10.43
CA ALA A 12 6.76 6.59 9.21
C ALA A 12 5.76 5.45 9.48
N LYS A 13 6.01 4.58 10.47
CA LYS A 13 5.07 3.52 10.86
C LYS A 13 3.78 4.07 11.45
N LYS A 14 3.87 5.13 12.27
CA LYS A 14 2.71 5.78 12.88
C LYS A 14 1.89 6.50 11.82
N SER A 15 2.55 7.22 10.92
CA SER A 15 1.93 7.91 9.80
C SER A 15 1.10 6.96 8.92
N GLU A 16 1.66 5.80 8.55
CA GLU A 16 0.94 4.76 7.81
C GLU A 16 -0.29 4.25 8.57
N MET A 17 -0.16 3.92 9.86
CA MET A 17 -1.29 3.45 10.67
C MET A 17 -2.40 4.51 10.78
N ASN A 18 -2.01 5.76 10.98
CA ASN A 18 -2.94 6.88 11.06
C ASN A 18 -3.65 7.11 9.72
N SER A 19 -2.93 7.02 8.60
CA SER A 19 -3.52 7.13 7.26
C SER A 19 -4.54 6.02 6.99
N MET A 20 -4.28 4.80 7.46
CA MET A 20 -5.25 3.72 7.34
C MET A 20 -6.52 3.98 8.17
N GLY A 21 -6.36 4.57 9.36
CA GLY A 21 -7.48 5.00 10.20
C GLY A 21 -8.28 6.14 9.57
N SER A 22 -7.62 7.17 9.05
CA SER A 22 -8.27 8.33 8.44
C SER A 22 -9.03 7.96 7.17
N ASN A 23 -8.48 7.05 6.37
CA ASN A 23 -9.09 6.59 5.12
C ASN A 23 -10.14 5.51 5.35
N GLN A 24 -10.37 5.09 6.60
CA GLN A 24 -11.32 4.04 6.98
C GLN A 24 -11.17 2.75 6.16
N VAL A 25 -9.93 2.39 5.79
CA VAL A 25 -9.67 1.26 4.88
C VAL A 25 -9.74 -0.11 5.56
N TRP A 26 -9.87 -0.14 6.89
CA TRP A 26 -9.93 -1.37 7.66
C TRP A 26 -10.88 -1.22 8.85
N THR A 27 -11.42 -2.36 9.28
CA THR A 27 -12.15 -2.49 10.55
C THR A 27 -11.55 -3.67 11.29
N LEU A 28 -11.31 -3.51 12.59
CA LEU A 28 -10.87 -4.62 13.42
C LEU A 28 -12.04 -5.57 13.65
N VAL A 29 -11.90 -6.81 13.20
CA VAL A 29 -12.91 -7.86 13.38
C VAL A 29 -12.24 -9.10 13.96
N ASP A 30 -12.98 -9.86 14.76
CA ASP A 30 -12.54 -11.18 15.19
C ASP A 30 -12.42 -12.13 13.98
N PRO A 31 -11.42 -13.02 13.98
CA PRO A 31 -11.24 -13.95 12.87
C PRO A 31 -12.45 -14.90 12.78
N PRO A 32 -13.11 -14.99 11.61
CA PRO A 32 -14.23 -15.90 11.44
C PRO A 32 -13.79 -17.35 11.62
N LYS A 33 -14.69 -18.19 12.14
CA LYS A 33 -14.40 -19.60 12.45
C LYS A 33 -13.88 -20.33 11.21
N GLY A 34 -12.72 -20.98 11.35
CA GLY A 34 -12.11 -21.77 10.27
C GLY A 34 -11.28 -20.96 9.27
N VAL A 35 -11.22 -19.63 9.38
CA VAL A 35 -10.35 -18.78 8.55
C VAL A 35 -9.01 -18.59 9.23
N LYS A 36 -7.94 -18.78 8.47
CA LYS A 36 -6.58 -18.49 8.92
C LYS A 36 -6.22 -17.06 8.49
N PRO A 37 -6.05 -16.10 9.41
CA PRO A 37 -5.72 -14.73 9.04
C PRO A 37 -4.44 -14.64 8.22
N ILE A 38 -4.44 -13.77 7.22
CA ILE A 38 -3.26 -13.47 6.43
C ILE A 38 -2.30 -12.63 7.27
N GLY A 39 -1.04 -13.07 7.35
CA GLY A 39 -0.01 -12.25 7.98
C GLY A 39 0.30 -11.02 7.15
N CYS A 40 0.66 -9.92 7.81
CA CYS A 40 1.16 -8.71 7.16
C CYS A 40 2.68 -8.58 7.32
N LYS A 41 3.31 -7.80 6.45
CA LYS A 41 4.71 -7.38 6.53
C LYS A 41 4.77 -5.87 6.34
N ARG A 42 5.66 -5.22 7.09
CA ARG A 42 6.04 -3.83 6.83
C ARG A 42 7.18 -3.78 5.83
N VAL A 43 7.04 -2.97 4.79
CA VAL A 43 8.08 -2.66 3.81
C VAL A 43 8.55 -1.24 4.06
N TYR A 44 9.86 -1.06 4.14
CA TYR A 44 10.51 0.21 4.40
C TYR A 44 11.22 0.67 3.13
N LYS A 45 11.05 1.95 2.78
CA LYS A 45 11.71 2.55 1.62
C LYS A 45 12.13 3.97 1.96
N CYS A 46 13.39 4.29 1.63
CA CYS A 46 13.84 5.67 1.60
C CYS A 46 13.53 6.26 0.22
N LYS A 47 12.93 7.45 0.19
CA LYS A 47 12.75 8.22 -1.06
C LYS A 47 13.88 9.23 -1.17
N PRO A 48 14.70 9.16 -2.24
CA PRO A 48 15.62 10.24 -2.55
C PRO A 48 14.83 11.48 -3.01
N GLY A 49 15.31 12.66 -2.64
CA GLY A 49 14.86 13.93 -3.16
C GLY A 49 15.41 14.19 -4.56
N ALA A 50 15.13 15.38 -5.09
CA ALA A 50 15.62 15.81 -6.39
C ALA A 50 17.16 15.79 -6.47
N ASP A 51 17.82 16.05 -5.35
CA ASP A 51 19.28 16.11 -5.25
C ASP A 51 19.93 14.73 -4.95
N GLY A 52 19.13 13.66 -4.89
CA GLY A 52 19.60 12.30 -4.59
C GLY A 52 19.71 11.95 -3.11
N GLU A 53 19.64 12.94 -2.22
CA GLU A 53 19.66 12.76 -0.76
C GLU A 53 18.35 12.18 -0.22
N VAL A 54 18.39 11.39 0.87
CA VAL A 54 17.17 10.79 1.44
C VAL A 54 16.31 11.88 2.09
N THR A 55 15.20 12.22 1.44
CA THR A 55 14.27 13.26 1.92
C THR A 55 13.12 12.68 2.74
N ALA A 56 12.71 11.44 2.47
CA ALA A 56 11.57 10.85 3.18
C ALA A 56 11.73 9.36 3.47
N PHE A 57 11.20 8.96 4.62
CA PHE A 57 11.11 7.58 5.08
C PHE A 57 9.68 7.10 4.92
N GLU A 58 9.47 6.07 4.12
CA GLU A 58 8.15 5.52 3.85
C GLU A 58 8.06 4.10 4.42
N ALA A 59 7.02 3.86 5.22
CA ALA A 59 6.67 2.53 5.70
C ALA A 59 5.32 2.17 5.10
N ARG A 60 5.21 0.98 4.50
CA ARG A 60 3.95 0.46 3.97
C ARG A 60 3.60 -0.86 4.63
N LEU A 61 2.36 -1.01 5.09
CA LEU A 61 1.87 -2.30 5.59
C LEU A 61 1.25 -3.08 4.43
N ILE A 62 1.79 -4.25 4.13
CA ILE A 62 1.38 -5.07 2.99
C ILE A 62 0.99 -6.46 3.49
N ALA A 63 -0.15 -6.96 3.03
CA ALA A 63 -0.53 -8.34 3.25
C ALA A 63 0.46 -9.30 2.57
N LYS A 64 0.73 -10.45 3.19
CA LYS A 64 1.56 -11.50 2.58
C LYS A 64 0.78 -12.15 1.45
N ARG A 65 0.86 -11.57 0.25
CA ARG A 65 0.09 -11.97 -0.93
C ARG A 65 0.19 -13.45 -1.30
N TYR A 66 1.29 -14.12 -0.97
CA TYR A 66 1.48 -15.55 -1.28
C TYR A 66 0.60 -16.48 -0.45
N THR A 67 -0.03 -15.97 0.62
CA THR A 67 -1.02 -16.74 1.41
C THR A 67 -2.46 -16.37 1.09
N GLN A 68 -2.70 -15.41 0.19
CA GLN A 68 -4.04 -14.99 -0.20
C GLN A 68 -4.68 -16.05 -1.11
N ARG A 69 -5.96 -16.34 -0.88
CA ARG A 69 -6.77 -17.26 -1.68
C ARG A 69 -7.85 -16.50 -2.43
N PRO A 70 -7.97 -16.67 -3.76
CA PRO A 70 -9.06 -16.08 -4.54
C PRO A 70 -10.41 -16.62 -4.05
N GLY A 71 -11.42 -15.75 -3.99
CA GLY A 71 -12.77 -16.08 -3.49
C GLY A 71 -12.89 -16.22 -1.96
N VAL A 72 -11.79 -16.06 -1.22
CA VAL A 72 -11.79 -16.01 0.25
C VAL A 72 -11.24 -14.67 0.72
N ASP A 73 -10.03 -14.31 0.27
CA ASP A 73 -9.31 -13.12 0.72
C ASP A 73 -9.39 -11.94 -0.26
N PHE A 74 -9.71 -12.22 -1.53
CA PHE A 74 -9.98 -11.22 -2.55
C PHE A 74 -10.92 -11.79 -3.61
N GLU A 75 -11.81 -10.96 -4.14
CA GLU A 75 -12.69 -11.33 -5.24
C GLU A 75 -12.06 -11.03 -6.61
N GLU A 76 -11.38 -9.90 -6.75
CA GLU A 76 -10.74 -9.46 -7.99
C GLU A 76 -9.29 -9.03 -7.78
N THR A 77 -8.43 -9.29 -8.78
CA THR A 77 -7.03 -8.83 -8.78
C THR A 77 -6.93 -7.52 -9.55
N PHE A 78 -6.82 -6.39 -8.84
CA PHE A 78 -6.53 -5.11 -9.46
C PHE A 78 -5.04 -4.96 -9.72
N SER A 79 -4.63 -4.91 -10.99
CA SER A 79 -3.28 -4.52 -11.38
C SER A 79 -3.24 -3.03 -11.70
N LEU A 80 -2.46 -2.26 -10.95
CA LEU A 80 -2.28 -0.80 -11.12
C LEU A 80 -1.42 -0.41 -12.34
N VAL A 81 -1.28 -1.29 -13.33
CA VAL A 81 -0.56 -0.95 -14.56
C VAL A 81 -1.56 -0.35 -15.55
N ALA A 82 -1.91 0.91 -15.32
CA ALA A 82 -2.65 1.68 -16.31
C ALA A 82 -1.72 1.94 -17.52
N MET A 83 -1.95 1.22 -18.61
CA MET A 83 -1.19 1.46 -19.83
C MET A 83 -1.59 2.84 -20.39
N ALA A 84 -0.61 3.70 -20.67
CA ALA A 84 -0.87 5.03 -21.22
C ALA A 84 -1.73 5.00 -22.50
N LYS A 85 -1.62 3.91 -23.29
CA LYS A 85 -2.49 3.66 -24.45
C LYS A 85 -3.96 3.55 -24.05
N SER A 86 -4.28 2.76 -23.03
CA SER A 86 -5.65 2.59 -22.53
C SER A 86 -6.23 3.91 -22.02
N ILE A 87 -5.42 4.71 -21.32
CA ILE A 87 -5.84 6.05 -20.85
C ILE A 87 -6.14 6.97 -22.03
N ARG A 88 -5.28 7.00 -23.06
CA ARG A 88 -5.49 7.83 -24.26
C ARG A 88 -6.76 7.44 -25.01
N ILE A 89 -7.06 6.15 -25.12
CA ILE A 89 -8.29 5.66 -25.78
C ILE A 89 -9.53 6.11 -25.00
N LEU A 90 -9.54 5.96 -23.67
CA LEU A 90 -10.63 6.43 -22.81
C LEU A 90 -10.87 7.94 -22.95
N LEU A 91 -9.81 8.74 -22.96
CA LEU A 91 -9.90 10.19 -23.18
C LEU A 91 -10.42 10.55 -24.57
N ALA A 92 -9.99 9.84 -25.61
CA ALA A 92 -10.46 10.06 -26.98
C ALA A 92 -11.95 9.75 -27.12
N ILE A 93 -12.44 8.67 -26.49
CA ILE A 93 -13.87 8.34 -26.48
C ILE A 93 -14.65 9.41 -25.71
N ALA A 94 -14.17 9.83 -24.53
CA ALA A 94 -14.85 10.83 -23.72
C ALA A 94 -14.92 12.22 -24.38
N ALA A 95 -13.93 12.58 -25.20
CA ALA A 95 -13.92 13.84 -25.95
C ALA A 95 -14.71 13.77 -27.27
N TYR A 96 -15.04 12.56 -27.73
CA TYR A 96 -15.85 12.33 -28.93
C TYR A 96 -17.36 12.39 -28.64
N VAL A 97 -17.78 12.10 -27.41
CA VAL A 97 -19.15 12.33 -26.92
C VAL A 97 -19.34 13.82 -26.63
#